data_AF-A0A7F5R3G3-F1
#
_entry.id   AF-A0A7F5R3G3-F1
#
_cell.length_a   1.000
_cell.length_b   1.000
_cell.length_c   1.000
_cell.angle_alpha   90.00
_cell.angle_beta   90.00
_cell.angle_gamma   90.00
#
_symmetry.space_group_name_H-M   'P 1'
#
loop_
_entity.id
_entity.type
_entity.pdbx_description
1 polymer ?
#
loop_
_entity_poly.entity_id
_entity_poly.type
_entity_poly.pdbx_seq_one_letter_code
_entity_poly.pdbx_strand_id
1 'polypeptide(L)' 'MLLKQYPCMWQGLLALKNDQAAVQMYFVSGNEQVAKCSLPKNIDGSTPPLRIFQRMRLEPPQVEGVARKMQVVYSSFFL' A
#
# COMPACT_ATOMS: atom_id res chain seq x y z
N MET A 1 20.21 10.77 -0.92
CA MET A 1 18.79 11.12 -0.70
C MET A 1 17.95 9.86 -0.91
N LEU A 2 17.52 9.21 0.17
CA LEU A 2 16.78 7.93 0.17
C LEU A 2 15.53 7.96 -0.73
N LEU A 3 14.83 9.10 -0.75
CA LEU A 3 13.64 9.34 -1.56
C LEU A 3 13.90 9.34 -3.08
N LYS A 4 15.16 9.48 -3.54
CA LYS A 4 15.48 9.35 -4.97
C LYS A 4 15.55 7.90 -5.44
N GLN A 5 15.66 6.95 -4.51
CA GLN A 5 15.83 5.52 -4.82
C GLN A 5 14.50 4.76 -4.89
N TYR A 6 13.42 5.34 -4.35
CA TYR A 6 12.11 4.71 -4.27
C TYR A 6 11.06 5.64 -4.90
N PRO A 7 10.46 5.30 -6.05
CA PRO A 7 9.49 6.17 -6.70
C PRO A 7 8.18 6.24 -5.90
N CYS A 8 7.57 7.43 -5.88
CA CYS A 8 6.23 7.62 -5.30
C CYS A 8 5.19 6.92 -6.20
N MET A 9 4.47 5.96 -5.66
CA MET A 9 3.46 5.17 -6.38
C MET A 9 2.05 5.72 -6.23
N TRP A 10 1.77 6.32 -5.08
CA TRP A 10 0.46 6.86 -4.78
C TRP A 10 0.54 7.95 -3.73
N GLN A 11 -0.33 8.94 -3.86
CA GLN A 11 -0.49 10.03 -2.90
C GLN A 11 -1.97 10.26 -2.69
N GLY A 12 -2.36 10.33 -1.42
CA GLY A 12 -3.76 10.58 -1.08
C GLY A 12 -4.03 10.55 0.41
N LEU A 13 -5.31 10.31 0.75
CA LEU A 13 -5.78 10.23 2.12
C LEU A 13 -5.99 8.77 2.52
N LEU A 14 -5.43 8.34 3.64
CA LEU A 14 -5.85 7.10 4.30
C LEU A 14 -6.90 7.43 5.35
N ALA A 15 -7.97 6.64 5.43
CA ALA A 15 -9.02 6.83 6.42
C ALA A 15 -9.24 5.58 7.28
N LEU A 16 -9.38 5.79 8.59
CA LEU A 16 -9.79 4.76 9.54
C LEU A 16 -10.89 5.34 10.43
N LYS A 17 -12.08 4.75 10.38
CA LYS A 17 -13.29 5.28 11.04
C LYS A 17 -13.55 6.74 10.61
N ASN A 18 -13.41 7.69 11.53
CA ASN A 18 -13.62 9.12 11.31
C ASN A 18 -12.32 9.88 11.06
N ASP A 19 -11.17 9.23 11.28
CA ASP A 19 -9.85 9.87 11.18
C ASP A 19 -9.28 9.71 9.78
N GLN A 20 -8.53 10.71 9.33
CA GLN A 20 -7.86 10.72 8.04
C GLN A 20 -6.44 11.26 8.15
N ALA A 21 -5.54 10.75 7.32
CA ALA A 21 -4.17 11.22 7.22
C ALA A 21 -3.73 11.32 5.75
N ALA A 22 -3.09 12.42 5.39
CA ALA A 22 -2.43 12.57 4.09
C ALA A 22 -1.12 11.78 4.08
N VAL A 23 -0.93 10.95 3.05
CA VAL A 23 0.24 10.07 2.94
C VAL A 23 0.75 10.00 1.50
N GLN A 24 2.00 9.59 1.38
CA GLN A 24 2.63 9.17 0.13
C GLN A 24 3.14 7.74 0.31
N MET A 25 2.79 6.86 -0.63
CA MET A 25 3.25 5.48 -0.67
C MET A 25 4.35 5.35 -1.71
N TYR A 26 5.49 4.78 -1.32
CA TYR A 26 6.67 4.64 -2.16
C TYR A 26 6.91 3.16 -2.47
N PHE A 27 7.33 2.88 -3.70
CA PHE A 27 7.67 1.52 -4.09
C PHE A 27 8.97 1.09 -3.41
N VAL A 28 8.96 -0.01 -2.67
CA VAL A 28 10.16 -0.58 -2.03
C VAL A 28 10.61 -1.86 -2.72
N SER A 29 9.69 -2.80 -2.98
CA SER A 29 9.98 -4.09 -3.61
C SER A 29 8.70 -4.76 -4.14
N GLY A 30 8.84 -5.85 -4.90
CA GLY A 30 7.72 -6.62 -5.44
C GLY A 30 7.26 -6.17 -6.83
N ASN A 31 5.97 -6.38 -7.14
CA ASN A 31 5.39 -6.05 -8.45
C ASN A 31 4.68 -4.69 -8.45
N GLU A 32 5.27 -3.72 -9.16
CA GLU A 32 4.74 -2.37 -9.32
C GLU A 32 3.32 -2.33 -9.91
N GLN A 33 2.95 -3.28 -10.78
CA GLN A 33 1.62 -3.32 -11.40
C GLN A 33 0.51 -3.51 -10.37
N VAL A 34 0.82 -4.18 -9.26
CA VAL A 34 -0.17 -4.39 -8.19
C VAL A 34 -0.52 -3.05 -7.56
N ALA A 35 0.46 -2.17 -7.35
CA ALA A 35 0.22 -0.79 -6.91
C ALA A 35 -0.77 -0.09 -7.83
N LYS A 36 -0.46 -0.12 -9.14
CA LYS A 36 -1.17 0.63 -10.19
C LYS A 36 -2.60 0.14 -10.36
N CYS A 37 -2.84 -1.14 -10.14
CA CYS A 37 -4.15 -1.78 -10.25
C CYS A 37 -4.97 -1.73 -8.96
N SER A 38 -4.34 -1.73 -7.79
CA SER A 38 -5.03 -1.80 -6.49
C SER A 38 -5.27 -0.43 -5.86
N LEU A 39 -4.43 0.57 -6.14
CA LEU A 39 -4.56 1.90 -5.55
C LEU A 39 -5.51 2.77 -6.39
N PRO A 40 -6.38 3.57 -5.76
CA PRO A 40 -7.32 4.42 -6.47
C PRO A 40 -6.59 5.55 -7.22
N LYS A 41 -7.04 5.84 -8.44
CA LYS A 41 -6.51 6.95 -9.25
C LYS A 41 -7.24 8.24 -8.89
N ASN A 42 -6.50 9.33 -8.68
CA ASN A 42 -7.06 10.67 -8.56
C ASN A 42 -7.27 11.25 -9.96
N ILE A 43 -8.37 10.87 -10.62
CA ILE A 43 -8.65 11.21 -12.03
C ILE A 43 -9.21 12.64 -12.15
N ASP A 44 -10.00 13.09 -11.17
CA ASP A 44 -10.79 14.32 -11.26
C ASP A 44 -10.37 15.39 -10.24
N GLY A 45 -9.14 15.32 -9.72
CA GLY A 45 -8.67 16.19 -8.63
C GLY A 45 -9.30 15.90 -7.26
N SER A 46 -10.37 15.09 -7.22
CA SER A 46 -10.84 14.50 -5.97
C SER A 46 -9.81 13.50 -5.45
N THR A 47 -9.53 13.56 -4.15
CA THR A 47 -8.68 12.60 -3.44
C THR A 47 -9.54 11.81 -2.46
N PRO A 48 -10.40 10.90 -2.94
CA PRO A 48 -11.22 10.09 -2.05
C PRO A 48 -10.30 9.27 -1.14
N PRO A 49 -10.61 9.18 0.17
CA PRO A 49 -9.73 8.47 1.08
C PRO A 49 -9.79 6.97 0.84
N LEU A 50 -8.62 6.33 0.82
CA LEU A 50 -8.48 4.88 0.88
C LEU A 50 -8.83 4.43 2.30
N ARG A 51 -10.00 3.80 2.44
CA ARG A 51 -10.59 3.41 3.73
C ARG A 51 -10.12 2.03 4.18
N ILE A 52 -9.64 1.95 5.42
CA ILE A 52 -9.27 0.69 6.07
C ILE A 52 -10.51 0.12 6.74
N PHE A 53 -11.06 -0.95 6.17
CA PHE A 53 -12.24 -1.64 6.72
C PHE A 53 -11.90 -2.94 7.45
N GLN A 54 -10.71 -3.49 7.22
CA GLN A 54 -10.29 -4.78 7.74
C GLN A 54 -8.88 -4.68 8.31
N ARG A 55 -8.59 -5.50 9.32
CA ARG A 55 -7.26 -5.63 9.92
C ARG A 55 -6.90 -7.11 10.03
N MET A 56 -5.66 -7.42 9.68
CA MET A 56 -5.07 -8.72 10.00
C MET A 56 -4.49 -8.64 11.40
N ARG A 57 -4.62 -9.72 12.19
CA ARG A 57 -3.82 -9.84 13.43
C ARG A 57 -2.37 -10.16 13.03
N LEU A 58 -1.42 -9.83 13.90
CA LEU A 58 0.00 -10.11 13.68
C LEU A 58 0.42 -11.35 14.48
N GLU A 59 -0.30 -12.46 14.29
CA GLU A 59 0.04 -13.74 14.90
C GLU A 59 1.02 -14.51 14.00
N PRO A 60 1.90 -15.38 14.55
CA PRO A 60 2.91 -16.10 13.77
C PRO A 60 2.41 -16.74 12.47
N PRO A 61 1.29 -17.51 12.44
CA PRO A 61 0.84 -18.15 11.19
C PRO A 61 0.42 -17.14 10.11
N GLN A 62 -0.08 -15.97 10.51
CA GLN A 62 -0.50 -14.92 9.57
C GLN A 62 0.72 -14.23 8.96
N VAL A 63 1.71 -13.90 9.78
CA VAL A 63 2.96 -13.26 9.34
C VAL A 63 3.77 -14.20 8.45
N GLU A 64 3.88 -15.49 8.80
CA GLU A 64 4.53 -16.50 7.95
C GLU A 64 3.83 -16.67 6.60
N GLY A 65 2.50 -16.57 6.58
CA GLY A 65 1.72 -16.56 5.34
C GLY A 65 2.07 -15.36 4.43
N VAL A 66 2.21 -14.17 5.02
CA VAL A 66 2.66 -12.97 4.30
C VAL A 66 4.11 -13.11 3.84
N ALA A 67 5.01 -13.58 4.70
CA ALA A 67 6.42 -13.75 4.37
C ALA A 67 6.63 -14.72 3.19
N ARG A 68 5.92 -15.85 3.16
CA ARG A 68 5.94 -16.78 2.01
C ARG A 68 5.46 -16.10 0.72
N LYS A 69 4.44 -15.24 0.80
CA LYS A 69 4.01 -14.44 -0.34
C LYS A 69 5.08 -13.42 -0.75
N MET A 70 5.81 -12.83 0.19
CA MET A 70 6.86 -11.85 -0.12
C MET A 70 8.13 -12.47 -0.75
N GLN A 71 8.39 -13.76 -0.53
CA GLN A 71 9.54 -14.47 -1.13
C GLN A 71 9.43 -14.61 -2.65
N VAL A 72 8.21 -14.54 -3.21
CA VAL A 72 7.99 -14.58 -4.65
C VAL A 72 8.08 -13.15 -5.18
N VAL A 73 9.10 -12.85 -6.00
CA VAL A 73 9.34 -11.50 -6.56
C VAL A 73 8.13 -10.90 -7.29
N TYR A 74 7.22 -11.76 -7.78
CA TYR A 74 5.98 -11.38 -8.45
C TYR A 74 4.76 -11.25 -7.53
N SER A 75 4.90 -11.54 -6.24
CA SER A 75 3.79 -11.61 -5.29
C SER A 75 3.75 -10.36 -4.42
N SER A 76 2.52 -9.88 -4.25
CA SER A 76 2.21 -8.50 -3.91
C SER A 76 2.13 -8.28 -2.41
N PHE A 77 2.83 -7.27 -1.90
CA PHE A 77 2.46 -6.63 -0.63
C PHE A 77 2.81 -5.14 -0.69
N PHE A 78 1.85 -4.30 -0.34
CA PHE A 78 2.01 -2.86 -0.25
C PHE A 78 2.10 -2.46 1.22
N LEU A 79 3.12 -1.67 1.56
CA LEU A 79 3.18 -0.85 2.78
C LEU A 79 2.95 0.61 2.39
#